data_AF-A0A924NJL4-F1
#
_entry.id   AF-A0A924NJL4-F1
#
_cell.length_a   1.000
_cell.length_b   1.000
_cell.length_c   1.000
_cell.angle_alpha   90.00
_cell.angle_beta   90.00
_cell.angle_gamma   90.00
#
_symmetry.space_group_name_H-M   'P 1'
#
loop_
_entity.id
_entity.type
_entity.pdbx_description
1 polymer ?
#
loop_
_entity_poly.entity_id
_entity_poly.type
_entity_poly.pdbx_seq_one_letter_code
_entity_poly.pdbx_strand_id
1 'polypeptide(L)'
;MSGTNCGVEAGTTGFIIRKARADDAPGLCDLLNAILRAGGTMARPTAMTVPEFEDWYIYGAHVPCCQVAVAGEVRLGFQVLSTFYPLPQG
;
A
#
# COMPACT_ATOMS: atom_id res chain seq x y z
N MET A 1 -13.80 34.41 -29.55
CA MET A 1 -13.06 34.00 -28.33
C MET A 1 -13.97 33.07 -27.54
N SER A 2 -13.76 31.76 -27.64
CA SER A 2 -14.40 30.79 -26.75
C SER A 2 -13.42 29.64 -26.58
N GLY A 3 -12.77 29.60 -25.44
CA GLY A 3 -11.96 28.50 -24.98
C GLY A 3 -12.50 28.13 -23.60
N THR A 4 -13.41 27.16 -23.56
CA THR A 4 -13.81 26.55 -22.30
C THR A 4 -12.65 25.68 -21.85
N ASN A 5 -11.86 26.17 -20.89
CA ASN A 5 -10.93 25.32 -20.17
C ASN A 5 -11.76 24.30 -19.38
N CYS A 6 -11.84 23.08 -19.89
CA CYS A 6 -12.18 21.90 -19.11
C CYS A 6 -10.98 21.59 -18.21
N GLY A 7 -10.80 22.43 -17.18
CA GLY A 7 -9.89 22.15 -16.09
C GLY A 7 -10.53 21.06 -15.25
N VAL A 8 -10.00 19.84 -15.33
CA VAL A 8 -10.21 18.86 -14.27
C VAL A 8 -9.49 19.44 -13.06
N GLU A 9 -10.21 20.19 -12.21
CA GLU A 9 -9.70 20.51 -10.89
C GLU A 9 -9.64 19.20 -10.11
N ALA A 10 -8.46 18.61 -10.05
CA ALA A 10 -8.14 17.57 -9.08
C ALA A 10 -8.19 18.24 -7.70
N GLY A 11 -9.40 18.39 -7.15
CA GLY A 11 -9.60 18.80 -5.77
C GLY A 11 -8.75 17.90 -4.90
N THR A 12 -7.82 18.49 -4.15
CA THR A 12 -6.97 17.75 -3.22
C THR A 12 -7.88 17.17 -2.15
N THR A 13 -8.34 15.94 -2.38
CA THR A 13 -9.03 15.17 -1.36
C THR A 13 -7.96 14.87 -0.31
N GLY A 14 -8.08 15.50 0.85
CA GLY A 14 -7.12 15.32 1.93
C GLY A 14 -6.98 13.84 2.26
N PHE A 15 -5.74 13.39 2.42
CA PHE A 15 -5.43 12.06 2.92
C PHE A 15 -4.65 12.17 4.21
N ILE A 16 -4.74 11.14 5.05
CA ILE A 16 -3.93 11.01 6.25
C ILE A 16 -2.98 9.84 6.11
N ILE A 17 -1.83 9.93 6.77
CA ILE A 17 -0.92 8.81 6.97
C ILE A 17 -1.07 8.33 8.41
N ARG A 18 -1.29 7.03 8.59
CA ARG A 18 -1.39 6.41 9.91
C ARG A 18 -0.87 4.98 9.88
N LYS A 19 -0.64 4.40 11.06
CA LYS A 19 -0.31 2.97 11.17
C LYS A 19 -1.43 2.12 10.55
N ALA A 20 -1.04 1.12 9.76
CA ALA A 20 -1.96 0.15 9.18
C ALA A 20 -2.63 -0.69 10.27
N ARG A 21 -3.90 -1.05 10.05
CA ARG A 21 -4.73 -1.91 10.91
C ARG A 21 -5.25 -3.09 10.07
N ALA A 22 -5.73 -4.14 10.72
CA ALA A 22 -6.33 -5.31 10.06
C ALA A 22 -7.38 -4.90 9.00
N ASP A 23 -8.25 -3.94 9.33
CA ASP A 23 -9.29 -3.45 8.41
C ASP A 23 -8.75 -2.80 7.12
N ASP A 24 -7.47 -2.44 7.07
CA ASP A 24 -6.82 -1.93 5.85
C ASP A 24 -6.35 -3.06 4.92
N ALA A 25 -6.17 -4.28 5.44
CA ALA A 25 -5.59 -5.40 4.72
C ALA A 25 -6.36 -5.75 3.43
N PRO A 26 -7.71 -5.80 3.39
CA PRO A 26 -8.41 -6.08 2.14
C PRO A 26 -8.09 -5.07 1.03
N GLY A 27 -8.20 -3.77 1.32
CA GLY A 27 -7.95 -2.73 0.32
C GLY A 27 -6.48 -2.64 -0.13
N LEU A 28 -5.54 -2.88 0.79
CA LEU A 28 -4.12 -2.89 0.47
C LEU A 28 -3.69 -4.15 -0.29
N CYS A 29 -4.29 -5.30 0.02
CA CYS A 29 -4.09 -6.55 -0.70
C CYS A 29 -4.59 -6.41 -2.14
N ASP A 30 -5.77 -5.84 -2.35
CA ASP A 30 -6.31 -5.56 -3.68
C ASP A 30 -5.42 -4.62 -4.49
N LEU A 31 -4.92 -3.56 -3.85
CA LEU A 31 -3.97 -2.61 -4.45
C LEU A 31 -2.68 -3.32 -4.89
N LEU A 32 -2.06 -4.09 -4.00
CA LEU A 32 -0.83 -4.84 -4.31
C LEU A 32 -1.07 -5.83 -5.46
N ASN A 33 -2.18 -6.58 -5.41
CA ASN A 33 -2.54 -7.54 -6.43
C ASN A 33 -2.82 -6.86 -7.79
N ALA A 34 -3.37 -5.64 -7.79
CA ALA A 34 -3.52 -4.85 -9.01
C ALA A 34 -2.17 -4.43 -9.60
N ILE A 35 -1.22 -4.01 -8.77
CA ILE A 35 0.15 -3.69 -9.19
C ILE A 35 0.85 -4.94 -9.75
N LEU A 36 0.72 -6.09 -9.09
CA LEU A 36 1.25 -7.37 -9.56
C LEU A 36 0.71 -7.74 -10.94
N ARG A 37 -0.60 -7.59 -11.17
CA ARG A 37 -1.25 -7.86 -12.47
C ARG A 37 -0.80 -6.90 -13.58
N ALA A 38 -0.59 -5.63 -13.26
CA ALA A 38 -0.13 -4.63 -14.23
C ALA A 38 1.28 -4.92 -14.76
N GLY A 39 2.08 -5.69 -14.02
CA GLY A 39 3.41 -6.14 -14.42
C GLY A 39 4.51 -5.15 -14.04
N GLY A 40 5.56 -5.66 -13.38
CA GLY A 40 6.75 -4.93 -12.94
C GLY A 40 7.79 -5.87 -12.29
N THR A 41 8.90 -5.32 -11.78
CA THR A 41 10.05 -6.04 -11.20
C THR A 41 9.80 -6.61 -9.79
N MET A 42 8.59 -7.10 -9.49
CA MET A 42 8.30 -7.71 -8.19
C MET A 42 8.59 -9.21 -8.24
N ALA A 43 9.50 -9.66 -7.37
CA ALA A 43 10.01 -11.03 -7.32
C ALA A 43 8.96 -12.10 -6.96
N ARG A 44 7.69 -11.73 -6.71
CA ARG A 44 6.59 -12.68 -6.47
C ARG A 44 5.55 -12.60 -7.60
N PRO A 45 5.37 -13.68 -8.38
CA PRO A 45 4.45 -13.68 -9.52
C PRO A 45 3.00 -14.03 -9.15
N THR A 46 2.71 -14.40 -7.90
CA THR A 46 1.37 -14.83 -7.47
C THR A 46 0.66 -13.76 -6.65
N ALA A 47 -0.66 -13.66 -6.88
CA ALA A 47 -1.55 -12.85 -6.05
C ALA A 47 -1.52 -13.34 -4.60
N MET A 48 -1.63 -12.40 -3.67
CA MET A 48 -1.77 -12.70 -2.24
C MET A 48 -3.22 -12.84 -1.84
N THR A 49 -3.45 -13.64 -0.81
CA THR A 49 -4.64 -13.59 0.03
C THR A 49 -4.52 -12.50 1.10
N VAL A 50 -5.65 -12.06 1.68
CA VAL A 50 -5.68 -11.08 2.77
C VAL A 50 -4.89 -11.56 4.01
N PRO A 51 -5.03 -12.81 4.49
CA PRO A 51 -4.25 -13.29 5.63
C PRO A 51 -2.74 -13.29 5.37
N GLU A 52 -2.30 -13.66 4.17
CA GLU A 52 -0.89 -13.55 3.80
C GLU A 52 -0.44 -12.09 3.80
N PHE A 53 -1.27 -11.15 3.35
CA PHE A 53 -0.92 -9.73 3.36
C PHE A 53 -0.73 -9.22 4.79
N GLU A 54 -1.64 -9.59 5.71
CA GLU A 54 -1.53 -9.23 7.13
C GLU A 54 -0.24 -9.76 7.74
N ASP A 55 0.08 -11.03 7.51
CA ASP A 55 1.31 -11.65 8.00
C ASP A 55 2.54 -10.95 7.40
N TRP A 56 2.59 -10.71 6.11
CA TRP A 56 3.81 -10.18 5.49
C TRP A 56 4.03 -8.68 5.72
N TYR A 57 2.95 -7.90 5.89
CA TYR A 57 3.03 -6.44 5.81
C TYR A 57 2.42 -5.67 6.97
N ILE A 58 1.66 -6.29 7.88
CA ILE A 58 1.02 -5.57 8.99
C ILE A 58 1.47 -6.11 10.35
N TYR A 59 1.39 -7.42 10.54
CA TYR A 59 1.51 -8.07 11.86
C TYR A 59 2.59 -9.15 11.94
N GLY A 60 3.29 -9.46 10.85
CA GLY A 60 4.34 -10.47 10.85
C GLY A 60 5.48 -10.14 11.80
N ALA A 61 6.16 -11.19 12.24
CA ALA A 61 7.31 -11.11 13.14
C ALA A 61 8.44 -10.20 12.63
N HIS A 62 8.51 -9.96 11.32
CA HIS A 62 9.53 -9.13 10.68
C HIS A 62 9.04 -7.74 10.28
N VAL A 63 7.86 -7.31 10.75
CA VAL A 63 7.24 -6.02 10.41
C VAL A 63 7.25 -5.07 11.62
N PRO A 64 8.35 -4.35 11.88
CA PRO A 64 8.38 -3.28 12.88
C PRO A 64 7.28 -2.23 12.69
N CYS A 65 6.99 -1.86 11.44
CA CYS A 65 6.08 -0.77 11.14
C CYS A 65 5.49 -0.89 9.73
N CYS A 66 4.22 -0.56 9.60
CA CYS A 66 3.55 -0.35 8.32
C CYS A 66 2.66 0.89 8.41
N GLN A 67 2.85 1.82 7.49
CA GLN A 67 2.04 3.03 7.36
C GLN A 67 1.16 2.93 6.13
N VAL A 68 -0.06 3.47 6.23
CA VAL A 68 -1.04 3.51 5.14
C VAL A 68 -1.48 4.95 4.90
N ALA A 69 -1.61 5.32 3.62
CA ALA A 69 -2.25 6.55 3.18
C ALA A 69 -3.74 6.29 2.92
N VAL A 70 -4.61 7.07 3.58
CA VAL A 70 -6.07 6.86 3.57
C VAL A 70 -6.79 8.15 3.19
N ALA A 71 -7.71 8.04 2.22
CA ALA A 71 -8.67 9.08 1.88
C ALA A 71 -10.09 8.50 2.00
N GLY A 72 -10.78 8.79 3.12
CA GLY A 72 -12.06 8.15 3.44
C GLY A 72 -11.91 6.63 3.61
N GLU A 73 -12.64 5.86 2.82
CA GLU A 73 -12.57 4.38 2.81
C GLU A 73 -11.49 3.84 1.85
N VAL A 74 -10.91 4.71 1.02
CA VAL A 74 -9.94 4.34 0.00
C VAL A 74 -8.54 4.26 0.59
N ARG A 75 -7.85 3.15 0.31
CA ARG A 75 -6.44 2.95 0.65
C ARG A 75 -5.60 3.29 -0.57
N LEU A 76 -4.84 4.38 -0.46
CA LEU A 76 -4.09 4.94 -1.59
C LEU A 76 -2.71 4.31 -1.77
N GLY A 77 -2.17 3.72 -0.69
CA GLY A 77 -0.84 3.14 -0.69
C GLY A 77 -0.39 2.78 0.72
N PHE A 78 0.70 2.02 0.80
CA PHE A 78 1.30 1.63 2.07
C PHE A 78 2.83 1.56 1.94
N GLN A 79 3.50 1.70 3.07
CA GLN A 79 4.94 1.58 3.21
C GLN A 79 5.23 0.69 4.40
N VAL A 80 5.95 -0.41 4.17
CA VAL A 80 6.40 -1.33 5.22
C VAL A 80 7.88 -1.07 5.51
N LEU A 81 8.24 -1.06 6.80
CA LEU A 81 9.60 -1.25 7.25
C LEU A 81 9.72 -2.69 7.75
N SER A 82 10.63 -3.46 7.15
CA SER A 82 10.86 -4.87 7.50
C SER A 82 12.30 -5.08 7.98
N THR A 83 12.48 -5.97 8.94
CA THR A 83 13.82 -6.45 9.33
C THR A 83 14.24 -7.58 8.40
N PHE A 84 15.41 -7.45 7.77
CA PHE A 84 16.07 -8.56 7.08
C PHE A 84 17.22 -9.04 7.97
N TYR A 85 17.30 -10.35 8.27
CA TYR A 85 18.31 -10.89 9.19
C TYR A 85 19.26 -11.90 8.53
N PRO A 86 20.57 -11.88 8.86
CA PRO A 86 21.32 -10.86 9.61
C PRO A 86 22.05 -9.86 8.70
N LEU A 87 22.02 -8.58 9.08
CA LEU A 87 23.10 -7.65 8.76
C LEU A 87 24.41 -8.17 9.41
N PRO A 88 25.60 -7.98 8.79
CA PRO A 88 26.87 -8.39 9.39
C PRO A 88 27.01 -7.82 10.80
N GLN A 89 27.48 -8.65 11.73
CA GLN A 89 27.90 -8.17 13.05
C GLN A 89 29.10 -7.26 12.84
N GLY A 90 28.97 -6.01 13.30
CA GLY A 90 30.06 -5.02 13.28
C GLY A 90 31.21 -5.41 14.20
#